data_AF-A0A6I3DNE7-F1
#
_entry.id   AF-A0A6I3DNE7-F1
#
_cell.length_a   1.000
_cell.length_b   1.000
_cell.length_c   1.000
_cell.angle_alpha   90.00
_cell.angle_beta   90.00
_cell.angle_gamma   90.00
#
_symmetry.space_group_name_H-M   'P 1'
#
loop_
_entity.id
_entity.type
_entity.pdbx_description
1 polymer ?
#
loop_
_entity_poly.entity_id
_entity_poly.type
_entity_poly.pdbx_seq_one_letter_code
_entity_poly.pdbx_strand_id
1 'polypeptide(L)'
;MSLAIDKQDNKNGAMPEIVIRNVPELVYEHLKAHAQQTGITLEELVMRILYKDVNLKPWSQIFEELAPYRSTKVTLEVVQRAIDESREERANRVFRADS
;
A
#
# COMPACT_ATOMS: atom_id res chain seq x y z
N MET A 1 27.29 17.90 11.87
CA MET A 1 27.95 17.48 10.60
C MET A 1 26.86 17.38 9.56
N SER A 2 26.96 18.21 8.52
CA SER A 2 25.83 18.56 7.62
C SER A 2 25.73 17.62 6.41
N LEU A 3 24.50 17.29 6.02
CA LEU A 3 24.18 16.60 4.77
C LEU A 3 24.18 17.61 3.62
N ALA A 4 25.05 17.41 2.62
CA ALA A 4 25.02 18.14 1.36
C ALA A 4 24.52 17.21 0.26
N ILE A 5 23.41 17.57 -0.37
CA ILE A 5 22.91 16.93 -1.59
C ILE A 5 23.55 17.70 -2.74
N ASP A 6 24.60 17.14 -3.34
CA ASP A 6 25.23 17.73 -4.51
C ASP A 6 24.36 17.43 -5.74
N LYS A 7 23.65 18.45 -6.22
CA LYS A 7 22.77 18.35 -7.38
C LYS A 7 23.61 18.68 -8.62
N GLN A 8 24.30 17.68 -9.17
CA GLN A 8 25.00 17.86 -10.44
C GLN A 8 23.98 18.10 -11.57
N ASP A 9 23.96 19.34 -12.06
CA ASP A 9 23.09 19.81 -13.15
C ASP A 9 23.56 19.18 -14.48
N ASN A 10 22.93 18.07 -14.86
CA ASN A 10 23.29 17.33 -16.08
C ASN A 10 22.59 17.97 -17.30
N LYS A 11 23.34 18.75 -18.09
CA LYS A 11 22.85 19.62 -19.19
C LYS A 11 22.32 18.88 -20.44
N ASN A 12 22.17 17.56 -20.42
CA ASN A 12 21.91 16.77 -21.63
C ASN A 12 20.53 16.10 -21.72
N GLY A 13 19.57 16.45 -20.87
CA GLY A 13 18.23 15.82 -20.89
C GLY A 13 18.23 14.32 -20.51
N ALA A 14 19.39 13.79 -20.14
CA ALA A 14 19.54 12.48 -19.52
C ALA A 14 19.05 12.56 -18.07
N MET A 15 18.37 11.50 -17.62
CA MET A 15 17.88 11.36 -16.26
C MET A 15 19.01 11.67 -15.25
N PRO A 16 18.76 12.45 -14.19
CA PRO A 16 19.80 12.81 -13.23
C PRO A 16 20.39 11.53 -12.61
N GLU A 17 21.71 11.40 -12.67
CA GLU A 17 22.42 10.30 -12.04
C GLU A 17 22.46 10.53 -10.53
N ILE A 18 21.78 9.67 -9.76
CA ILE A 18 21.72 9.78 -8.31
C ILE A 18 22.68 8.77 -7.71
N VAL A 19 23.72 9.26 -7.03
CA VAL A 19 24.70 8.41 -6.33
C VAL A 19 24.37 8.38 -4.85
N ILE A 20 23.88 7.23 -4.36
CA ILE A 20 23.62 7.00 -2.93
C ILE A 20 24.90 6.45 -2.29
N ARG A 21 25.56 7.26 -1.46
CA ARG A 21 26.82 6.90 -0.79
C ARG A 21 26.57 6.48 0.66
N ASN A 22 27.50 5.70 1.21
CA ASN A 22 27.47 5.24 2.61
C ASN A 22 26.23 4.41 2.98
N VAL A 23 25.76 3.57 2.05
CA VAL A 23 24.72 2.58 2.36
C VAL A 23 25.33 1.53 3.29
N PRO A 24 24.76 1.28 4.48
CA PRO A 24 25.26 0.24 5.36
C PRO A 24 25.21 -1.13 4.67
N GLU A 25 26.23 -1.96 4.89
CA GLU A 25 26.38 -3.27 4.23
C GLU A 25 25.11 -4.13 4.38
N LEU A 26 24.53 -4.16 5.57
CA LEU A 26 23.29 -4.89 5.85
C LEU A 26 22.13 -4.45 4.94
N VAL A 27 22.02 -3.15 4.68
CA VAL A 27 20.96 -2.59 3.83
C VAL A 27 21.20 -2.97 2.37
N TYR A 28 22.45 -2.89 1.92
CA TYR A 28 22.83 -3.27 0.56
C TYR A 28 22.52 -4.74 0.27
N GLU A 29 22.92 -5.65 1.16
CA GLU A 29 22.67 -7.09 1.01
C GLU A 29 21.17 -7.42 1.03
N HIS A 30 20.39 -6.77 1.89
CA HIS A 30 18.93 -6.93 1.88
C HIS A 30 18.29 -6.46 0.55
N LEU A 31 18.70 -5.30 0.03
CA LEU A 31 18.17 -4.80 -1.24
C LEU A 31 18.54 -5.74 -2.40
N LYS A 32 19.77 -6.25 -2.41
CA LYS A 32 20.25 -7.19 -3.42
C LYS A 32 19.49 -8.52 -3.38
N ALA A 33 19.28 -9.09 -2.18
CA ALA A 33 18.49 -10.30 -2.01
C ALA A 33 17.04 -10.11 -2.48
N HIS A 34 16.43 -8.97 -2.16
CA HIS A 34 15.07 -8.65 -2.60
C HIS A 34 14.99 -8.50 -4.13
N ALA A 35 15.96 -7.82 -4.76
CA ALA A 35 16.03 -7.68 -6.20
C ALA A 35 16.11 -9.05 -6.89
N GLN A 36 16.92 -9.97 -6.36
CA GLN A 36 17.01 -11.35 -6.84
C GLN A 36 15.70 -12.13 -6.71
N GLN A 37 15.00 -12.00 -5.56
CA GLN A 37 13.72 -12.67 -5.33
C GLN A 37 12.61 -12.17 -6.28
N THR A 38 12.64 -10.89 -6.64
CA THR A 38 11.65 -10.26 -7.50
C THR A 38 12.01 -10.29 -8.99
N GLY A 39 13.20 -10.79 -9.32
CA GLY A 39 13.68 -10.92 -10.71
C GLY A 39 13.95 -9.59 -11.39
N ILE A 40 14.22 -8.53 -10.63
CA ILE A 40 14.52 -7.18 -11.15
C ILE A 40 15.94 -6.77 -10.79
N THR A 41 16.46 -5.74 -11.45
CA THR A 41 17.76 -5.17 -11.09
C THR A 41 17.67 -4.40 -9.77
N LEU A 42 18.81 -4.28 -9.09
CA LEU A 42 18.91 -3.49 -7.85
C LEU A 42 18.50 -2.02 -8.10
N GLU A 43 18.91 -1.45 -9.23
CA GLU A 43 18.58 -0.09 -9.64
C GLU A 43 17.06 0.08 -9.80
N GLU A 44 16.40 -0.86 -10.48
CA GLU A 44 14.97 -0.80 -10.67
C GLU A 44 14.20 -0.97 -9.35
N LEU A 45 14.69 -1.83 -8.45
CA LEU A 45 14.13 -1.95 -7.11
C LEU A 45 14.22 -0.63 -6.34
N VAL A 46 15.40 0.01 -6.33
CA VAL A 46 15.62 1.30 -5.64
C VAL A 46 14.71 2.38 -6.22
N MET A 47 14.59 2.45 -7.55
CA MET A 47 13.68 3.39 -8.20
C MET A 47 12.21 3.15 -7.81
N ARG A 48 11.77 1.89 -7.75
CA ARG A 48 10.41 1.57 -7.29
C ARG A 48 10.16 2.00 -5.85
N ILE A 49 11.13 1.82 -4.96
CA ILE A 49 11.02 2.27 -3.57
C ILE A 49 10.88 3.79 -3.52
N LEU A 50 11.74 4.52 -4.23
CA LEU A 50 11.69 5.99 -4.29
C LEU A 50 10.37 6.51 -4.87
N TYR A 51 9.87 5.90 -5.96
CA TYR A 51 8.58 6.27 -6.53
C TYR A 51 7.39 5.90 -5.65
N LYS A 52 7.48 4.80 -4.89
CA LYS A 52 6.44 4.42 -3.95
C LYS A 52 6.32 5.48 -2.85
N ASP A 53 7.44 5.88 -2.25
CA ASP A 53 7.47 6.87 -1.17
C ASP A 53 6.94 8.24 -1.60
N VAL A 54 7.24 8.69 -2.81
CA VAL A 54 6.70 9.96 -3.36
C VAL A 54 5.18 9.91 -3.56
N ASN A 55 4.62 8.73 -3.81
CA ASN A 55 3.19 8.53 -4.02
C ASN A 55 2.45 8.08 -2.75
N LEU A 56 3.14 7.94 -1.60
CA LEU A 56 2.48 7.66 -0.34
C LEU A 56 1.71 8.91 0.10
N LYS A 57 0.39 8.78 0.23
CA LYS A 57 -0.41 9.81 0.87
C LYS A 57 0.10 10.01 2.30
N PRO A 58 0.25 11.26 2.78
CA PRO A 58 0.61 11.51 4.17
C PRO A 58 -0.46 10.90 5.09
N TRP A 59 -0.02 10.40 6.25
CA TRP A 59 -0.91 9.77 7.22
C TRP A 59 -2.11 10.65 7.60
N SER A 60 -1.95 11.98 7.60
CA SER A 60 -3.04 12.93 7.83
C SER A 60 -4.15 12.84 6.77
N GLN A 61 -3.81 12.72 5.48
CA GLN A 61 -4.79 12.53 4.41
C GLN A 61 -5.47 11.17 4.51
N ILE A 62 -4.71 10.11 4.76
CA ILE A 62 -5.28 8.76 4.95
C ILE A 62 -6.26 8.77 6.13
N PHE A 63 -5.90 9.44 7.23
CA PHE A 63 -6.76 9.58 8.39
C PHE A 63 -8.07 10.25 7.99
N GLU A 64 -8.04 11.43 7.36
CA GLU A 64 -9.25 12.14 6.90
C GLU A 64 -10.11 11.32 5.92
N GLU A 65 -9.50 10.62 4.95
CA GLU A 65 -10.22 9.73 4.03
C GLU A 65 -10.94 8.59 4.75
N LEU A 66 -10.38 8.12 5.87
CA LEU A 66 -10.97 7.08 6.69
C LEU A 66 -11.96 7.61 7.72
N ALA A 67 -12.10 8.93 7.90
CA ALA A 67 -13.03 9.53 8.86
C ALA A 67 -14.48 9.05 8.70
N PRO A 68 -15.03 8.87 7.48
CA PRO A 68 -16.40 8.35 7.28
C PRO A 68 -16.60 6.92 7.81
N TYR A 69 -15.54 6.12 7.89
CA TYR A 69 -15.58 4.72 8.34
C TYR A 69 -15.31 4.56 9.83
N ARG A 70 -14.94 5.63 10.55
CA ARG A 70 -14.69 5.58 12.00
C ARG A 70 -15.97 5.41 12.82
N SER A 71 -17.10 5.85 12.26
CA SER A 71 -18.41 5.67 12.87
C SER A 71 -19.20 4.68 12.03
N THR A 72 -19.23 3.42 12.45
CA THR A 72 -20.21 2.48 11.94
C THR A 72 -21.59 2.91 12.41
N LYS A 73 -22.46 3.33 11.48
CA LYS A 73 -23.89 3.58 11.75
C LYS A 73 -24.70 2.27 11.86
N VAL A 74 -24.07 1.14 11.55
CA VAL A 74 -24.66 -0.19 11.62
C VAL A 74 -24.57 -0.69 13.06
N THR A 75 -25.67 -0.59 13.80
CA THR A 75 -25.75 -1.17 15.14
C THR A 75 -25.77 -2.70 15.05
N LEU A 76 -25.40 -3.36 16.15
CA LEU A 76 -25.50 -4.83 16.26
C LEU A 76 -26.90 -5.35 15.90
N GLU A 77 -27.95 -4.59 16.24
CA GLU A 77 -29.34 -4.91 15.92
C GLU A 77 -29.61 -4.94 14.41
N VAL A 78 -28.97 -4.05 13.64
CA VAL A 78 -29.09 -4.02 12.18
C VAL A 78 -28.41 -5.25 11.57
N VAL A 79 -27.25 -5.64 12.10
CA VAL A 79 -26.55 -6.86 11.67
C VAL A 79 -27.38 -8.10 11.98
N GLN A 80 -27.93 -8.16 13.20
CA GLN A 80 -28.74 -9.29 13.64
C GLN A 80 -30.00 -9.45 12.79
N ARG A 81 -30.71 -8.35 12.52
CA ARG A 81 -31.89 -8.36 11.64
C ARG A 81 -31.56 -8.85 10.23
N ALA A 82 -30.45 -8.40 9.63
CA ALA A 82 -30.05 -8.86 8.30
C ALA A 82 -29.70 -10.36 8.27
N ILE A 83 -29.12 -10.89 9.35
CA ILE A 83 -28.86 -12.33 9.49
C ILE A 83 -30.18 -13.11 9.56
N ASP A 84 -31.13 -12.64 10.36
CA ASP A 84 -32.42 -13.30 10.55
C ASP A 84 -33.26 -13.27 9.26
N GLU A 85 -33.32 -12.14 8.56
CA GLU A 85 -33.96 -12.01 7.24
C GLU A 85 -33.34 -12.97 6.21
N SER A 86 -32.00 -13.10 6.18
CA SER A 86 -31.32 -14.03 5.27
C SER A 86 -31.60 -15.50 5.60
N ARG A 87 -31.81 -15.84 6.88
CA ARG A 87 -32.19 -17.19 7.32
C ARG A 87 -33.62 -17.52 6.92
N GLU A 88 -34.55 -16.59 7.09
CA GLU A 88 -35.95 -16.75 6.68
C GLU A 88 -36.08 -16.89 5.16
N GLU A 89 -35.35 -16.10 4.38
CA GLU A 89 -35.32 -16.25 2.92
C GLU A 89 -34.80 -17.62 2.48
N ARG A 90 -33.75 -18.12 3.13
CA ARG A 90 -33.22 -19.47 2.84
C ARG A 90 -34.24 -20.55 3.17
N ALA A 91 -34.90 -20.46 4.33
CA ALA A 91 -35.95 -21.40 4.72
C ALA A 91 -37.11 -21.40 3.74
N ASN A 92 -37.56 -20.21 3.30
CA ASN A 92 -38.65 -20.06 2.33
C ASN A 92 -38.28 -20.57 0.92
N ARG A 93 -37.02 -20.47 0.49
CA ARG A 93 -36.56 -21.05 -0.78
C ARG A 93 -36.50 -22.57 -0.74
N VAL A 94 -36.07 -23.16 0.38
CA VAL A 94 -36.07 -24.62 0.57
C VAL A 94 -37.50 -25.16 0.57
N PHE A 95 -38.41 -24.52 1.31
CA PHE A 95 -39.82 -24.94 1.37
C PHE A 95 -40.53 -24.88 -0.01
N ARG A 96 -40.17 -23.91 -0.86
CA ARG A 96 -40.71 -23.77 -2.22
C ARG A 96 -40.09 -24.71 -3.25
N ALA A 97 -38.90 -25.27 -2.98
CA ALA A 97 -38.24 -26.23 -3.87
C ALA A 97 -38.75 -27.67 -3.67
N ASP A 98 -39.36 -27.94 -2.52
CA ASP A 98 -39.91 -29.26 -2.14
C ASP A 98 -41.45 -29.36 -2.30
N SER A 99 -42.12 -28.34 -2.86
CA SER A 99 -43.56 -28.33 -3.21
C SER A 99 -43.77 -28.38 -4.72
#